data_AF-A0A816Z4I2-F1
#
_entry.id   AF-A0A816Z4I2-F1
#
_cell.length_a   1.000
_cell.length_b   1.000
_cell.length_c   1.000
_cell.angle_alpha   90.00
_cell.angle_beta   90.00
_cell.angle_gamma   90.00
#
_symmetry.space_group_name_H-M   'P 1'
#
loop_
_entity.id
_entity.type
_entity.pdbx_description
1 polymer ?
#
loop_
_entity_poly.entity_id
_entity_poly.type
_entity_poly.pdbx_seq_one_letter_code
_entity_poly.pdbx_strand_id
1 'polypeptide(L)'
;MPWSLWSFLTTAPRLELAYHSVHYVDLIRDLSKPYEPSTVNCRSSRHAVIPHLSPVRSSYSFEYKHDPMLYVNIYANHHHRWGTKHAQSYLLVEGNRGAAKAQLGDNLAYGENIEGNQTDYLQVKLQLFYS
;
A
#
# COMPACT_ATOMS: atom_id res chain seq x y z
N MET A 1 -5.24 -11.01 -2.53
CA MET A 1 -5.21 -12.01 -1.43
C MET A 1 -6.30 -13.10 -1.53
N PRO A 2 -5.98 -14.39 -1.29
CA PRO A 2 -6.92 -15.51 -1.10
C PRO A 2 -7.51 -15.52 0.32
N TRP A 3 -8.43 -14.60 0.57
CA TRP A 3 -9.02 -14.32 1.90
C TRP A 3 -9.56 -15.54 2.67
N SER A 4 -9.98 -16.59 1.97
CA SER A 4 -10.49 -17.83 2.57
C SER A 4 -9.46 -18.59 3.40
N LEU A 5 -8.15 -18.42 3.12
CA LEU A 5 -7.08 -19.08 3.87
C LEU A 5 -6.91 -18.51 5.29
N TRP A 6 -7.41 -17.30 5.55
CA TRP A 6 -7.30 -16.63 6.84
C TRP A 6 -8.67 -16.24 7.38
N SER A 7 -9.45 -17.25 7.78
CA SER A 7 -10.80 -17.06 8.31
C SER A 7 -10.86 -16.09 9.50
N PHE A 8 -9.80 -16.01 10.32
CA PHE A 8 -9.72 -15.06 11.44
C PHE A 8 -9.73 -13.59 11.00
N LEU A 9 -9.34 -13.28 9.76
CA LEU A 9 -9.35 -11.93 9.21
C LEU A 9 -10.76 -11.42 8.89
N THR A 10 -11.74 -12.32 8.78
CA THR A 10 -13.13 -11.95 8.45
C THR A 10 -13.80 -11.10 9.52
N THR A 11 -13.40 -11.26 10.78
CA THR A 11 -13.89 -10.50 11.92
C THR A 11 -12.94 -9.41 12.38
N ALA A 12 -11.76 -9.29 11.75
CA ALA A 12 -10.73 -8.35 12.16
C ALA A 12 -11.17 -6.89 11.93
N PRO A 13 -11.12 -6.03 12.98
CA PRO A 13 -11.37 -4.61 12.79
C PRO A 13 -10.22 -3.99 11.98
N ARG A 14 -10.56 -3.15 11.00
CA ARG A 14 -9.58 -2.42 10.17
C ARG A 14 -8.54 -3.33 9.52
N LEU A 15 -9.00 -4.49 9.03
CA LEU A 15 -8.21 -5.55 8.38
C LEU A 15 -7.04 -5.03 7.54
N GLU A 16 -7.33 -4.17 6.57
CA GLU A 16 -6.31 -3.76 5.62
C GLU A 16 -5.26 -2.83 6.23
N LEU A 17 -5.67 -1.86 7.04
CA LEU A 17 -4.75 -0.96 7.72
C LEU A 17 -3.84 -1.71 8.69
N ALA A 18 -4.40 -2.61 9.51
CA ALA A 18 -3.68 -3.27 10.59
C ALA A 18 -2.79 -4.43 10.13
N TYR A 19 -3.22 -5.18 9.10
CA TYR A 19 -2.52 -6.40 8.70
C TYR A 19 -1.76 -6.29 7.39
N HIS A 20 -2.12 -5.36 6.50
CA HIS A 20 -1.55 -5.33 5.16
C HIS A 20 -0.79 -4.03 4.86
N SER A 21 -1.24 -2.90 5.41
CA SER A 21 -0.67 -1.59 5.07
C SER A 21 0.29 -1.03 6.12
N VAL A 22 0.25 -1.52 7.36
CA VAL A 22 1.09 -1.00 8.46
C VAL A 22 2.59 -1.00 8.12
N HIS A 23 3.06 -2.04 7.42
CA HIS A 23 4.46 -2.15 7.02
C HIS A 23 4.89 -1.08 6.00
N TYR A 24 3.97 -0.61 5.15
CA TYR A 24 4.27 0.49 4.22
C TYR A 24 4.34 1.82 4.95
N VAL A 25 3.51 2.02 5.99
CA VAL A 25 3.59 3.20 6.85
C VAL A 25 4.94 3.22 7.57
N ASP A 26 5.36 2.10 8.16
CA ASP A 26 6.66 2.02 8.83
C ASP A 26 7.84 2.20 7.87
N LEU A 27 7.77 1.63 6.66
CA LEU A 27 8.76 1.86 5.61
C LEU A 27 8.87 3.34 5.25
N ILE A 28 7.75 4.04 5.07
CA ILE A 28 7.76 5.48 4.78
C ILE A 28 8.36 6.27 5.94
N ARG A 29 8.02 5.92 7.20
CA ARG A 29 8.61 6.58 8.38
C ARG A 29 10.12 6.38 8.45
N ASP A 30 10.62 5.20 8.09
CA ASP A 30 12.05 4.93 8.05
C ASP A 30 12.76 5.73 6.95
N LEU A 31 12.21 5.74 5.74
CA LEU A 31 12.76 6.46 4.59
C LEU A 31 12.74 7.98 4.75
N SER A 32 11.79 8.52 5.50
CA SER A 32 11.64 9.96 5.72
C SER A 32 12.48 10.51 6.87
N LYS A 33 13.27 9.66 7.56
CA LYS A 33 14.16 10.11 8.64
C LYS A 33 15.13 11.20 8.15
N PRO A 34 15.43 12.22 8.98
CA PRO A 34 15.09 12.33 10.40
C PRO A 34 13.67 12.88 10.69
N TYR A 35 12.85 13.10 9.67
CA TYR A 35 11.53 13.71 9.83
C TYR A 35 10.43 12.68 10.12
N GLU A 36 9.50 13.05 10.99
CA GLU A 36 8.26 12.31 11.25
C GLU A 36 7.09 13.03 10.56
N PRO A 37 6.15 12.32 9.93
CA PRO A 37 4.94 12.93 9.41
C PRO A 37 4.18 13.64 10.53
N SER A 38 3.90 14.91 10.31
CA SER A 38 3.12 15.75 11.22
C SER A 38 1.63 15.44 11.17
N THR A 39 1.15 14.95 10.03
CA THR A 39 -0.23 14.52 9.82
C THR A 39 -0.27 13.41 8.79
N VAL A 40 -1.17 12.44 8.99
CA VAL A 40 -1.43 11.37 8.04
C VAL A 40 -2.93 11.29 7.81
N ASN A 41 -3.37 11.54 6.58
CA ASN A 41 -4.75 11.32 6.18
C ASN A 41 -4.85 9.94 5.55
N CYS A 42 -5.82 9.14 6.01
CA CYS A 42 -6.06 7.80 5.52
C CYS A 42 -7.54 7.60 5.17
N ARG A 43 -7.80 7.10 3.97
CA ARG A 43 -9.11 6.63 3.54
C ARG A 43 -9.05 5.14 3.26
N SER A 44 -9.83 4.35 3.98
CA SER A 44 -10.03 2.93 3.70
C SER A 44 -11.38 2.68 3.03
N SER A 45 -11.48 1.71 2.11
CA SER A 45 -12.75 1.36 1.45
C SER A 45 -12.98 -0.15 1.32
N ARG A 46 -14.24 -0.56 1.43
CA ARG A 46 -14.69 -1.94 1.14
C ARG A 46 -14.62 -2.21 -0.37
N HIS A 47 -14.63 -3.49 -0.73
CA HIS A 47 -14.68 -3.93 -2.12
C HIS A 47 -16.04 -4.59 -2.41
N ALA A 48 -16.67 -4.22 -3.53
CA ALA A 48 -18.06 -4.55 -3.82
C ALA A 48 -18.33 -6.07 -3.94
N VAL A 49 -17.34 -6.85 -4.40
CA VAL A 49 -17.49 -8.31 -4.59
C VAL A 49 -17.21 -9.15 -3.34
N ILE A 50 -16.71 -8.53 -2.26
CA ILE A 50 -16.45 -9.16 -0.96
C ILE A 50 -16.97 -8.26 0.17
N PRO A 51 -18.27 -7.91 0.18
CA PRO A 51 -18.81 -6.89 1.08
C PRO A 51 -18.77 -7.31 2.57
N HIS A 52 -18.69 -8.63 2.82
CA HIS A 52 -18.61 -9.22 4.15
C HIS A 52 -17.28 -8.93 4.86
N LEU A 53 -16.21 -8.60 4.13
CA LEU A 53 -14.94 -8.21 4.72
C LEU A 53 -14.94 -6.74 5.14
N SER A 54 -14.14 -6.43 6.17
CA SER A 54 -13.68 -5.07 6.47
C SER A 54 -13.03 -4.44 5.23
N PRO A 55 -12.80 -3.12 5.18
CA PRO A 55 -12.05 -2.49 4.08
C PRO A 55 -10.77 -3.26 3.69
N VAL A 56 -10.54 -3.38 2.38
CA VAL A 56 -9.42 -4.12 1.75
C VAL A 56 -8.57 -3.23 0.83
N ARG A 57 -8.83 -1.91 0.88
CA ARG A 57 -8.12 -0.90 0.11
C ARG A 57 -7.92 0.33 0.97
N SER A 58 -6.78 0.99 0.81
CA SER A 58 -6.48 2.27 1.44
C SER A 58 -5.74 3.22 0.52
N SER A 59 -5.85 4.49 0.86
CA SER A 59 -4.98 5.55 0.39
C SER A 59 -4.50 6.37 1.59
N TYR A 60 -3.20 6.62 1.66
CA TYR A 60 -2.58 7.47 2.66
C TYR A 60 -1.91 8.67 1.99
N SER A 61 -2.01 9.82 2.63
CA SER A 61 -1.24 11.03 2.30
C SER A 61 -0.56 11.54 3.56
N PHE A 62 0.73 11.82 3.47
CA PHE A 62 1.56 12.24 4.60
C PHE A 62 1.97 13.70 4.44
N GLU A 63 1.90 14.45 5.54
CA GLU A 63 2.33 15.85 5.60
C GLU A 63 3.52 15.99 6.54
N TYR A 64 4.56 16.70 6.11
CA TYR A 64 5.77 16.93 6.88
C TYR A 64 5.98 18.44 7.09
N LYS A 65 5.71 18.95 8.29
CA LYS A 65 5.85 20.40 8.57
C LYS A 65 7.28 20.90 8.43
N HIS A 66 8.27 20.04 8.65
CA HIS A 66 9.69 20.37 8.57
C HIS A 66 10.23 20.41 7.14
N ASP A 67 9.54 19.77 6.21
CA ASP A 67 9.90 19.75 4.79
C ASP A 67 8.61 19.75 3.94
N PRO A 68 8.09 20.95 3.58
CA PRO A 68 6.87 21.05 2.78
C PRO A 68 6.99 20.47 1.37
N MET A 69 8.21 20.22 0.86
CA MET A 69 8.42 19.67 -0.47
C MET A 69 8.43 18.14 -0.47
N LEU A 70 8.49 17.51 0.71
CA LEU A 70 8.36 16.08 0.88
C LEU A 70 6.90 15.66 0.68
N TYR A 71 6.63 14.96 -0.42
CA TYR A 71 5.28 14.52 -0.79
C TYR A 71 5.20 12.99 -0.87
N VAL A 72 4.42 12.38 0.02
CA VAL A 72 4.39 10.93 0.16
C VAL A 72 2.97 10.41 0.15
N ASN A 73 2.72 9.36 -0.67
CA ASN A 73 1.45 8.66 -0.71
C ASN A 73 1.61 7.15 -0.78
N ILE A 74 0.63 6.46 -0.21
CA ILE A 74 0.51 5.00 -0.31
C ILE A 74 -0.87 4.71 -0.88
N TYR A 75 -0.95 3.82 -1.87
CA TYR A 75 -2.19 3.26 -2.37
C TYR A 75 -2.10 1.74 -2.29
N ALA A 76 -2.97 1.13 -1.50
CA ALA A 76 -3.01 -0.31 -1.33
C ALA A 76 -4.38 -0.85 -1.75
N ASN A 77 -4.36 -1.95 -2.49
CA ASN A 77 -5.54 -2.69 -2.91
C ASN A 77 -5.24 -4.19 -2.88
N HIS A 78 -5.64 -4.83 -1.77
CA HIS A 78 -5.40 -6.25 -1.52
C HIS A 78 -6.46 -7.17 -2.16
N HIS A 79 -7.29 -6.62 -3.05
CA HIS A 79 -8.31 -7.35 -3.80
C HIS A 79 -8.27 -6.96 -5.30
N HIS A 80 -7.10 -7.04 -5.92
CA HIS A 80 -6.95 -6.85 -7.36
C HIS A 80 -7.27 -8.16 -8.11
N ARG A 81 -8.09 -8.09 -9.16
CA ARG A 81 -8.64 -9.26 -9.87
C ARG A 81 -8.22 -9.39 -11.33
N TRP A 82 -7.32 -8.54 -11.82
CA TRP A 82 -6.97 -8.49 -13.24
C TRP A 82 -5.67 -9.25 -13.55
N GLY A 83 -5.26 -10.18 -12.68
CA GLY A 83 -4.12 -11.07 -12.88
C GLY A 83 -2.74 -10.39 -12.79
N THR A 84 -1.69 -11.20 -12.80
CA THR A 84 -0.29 -10.76 -12.58
C THR A 84 0.21 -9.76 -13.62
N LYS A 85 -0.29 -9.85 -14.86
CA LYS A 85 0.04 -8.90 -15.94
C LYS A 85 -0.34 -7.46 -15.61
N HIS A 86 -1.44 -7.26 -14.87
CA HIS A 86 -1.96 -5.93 -14.51
C HIS A 86 -1.71 -5.58 -13.04
N ALA A 87 -1.18 -6.52 -12.26
CA ALA A 87 -0.75 -6.30 -10.91
C ALA A 87 0.49 -5.40 -10.88
N GLN A 88 0.54 -4.53 -9.89
CA GLN A 88 1.69 -3.67 -9.63
C GLN A 88 1.97 -3.68 -8.13
N SER A 89 3.25 -3.73 -7.78
CA SER A 89 3.72 -3.61 -6.41
C SER A 89 5.10 -3.01 -6.44
N TYR A 90 5.20 -1.72 -6.10
CA TYR A 90 6.47 -1.01 -6.17
C TYR A 90 6.55 0.14 -5.18
N LEU A 91 7.78 0.47 -4.82
CA LEU A 91 8.19 1.73 -4.24
C LEU A 91 8.84 2.57 -5.35
N LEU A 92 8.33 3.78 -5.57
CA LEU A 92 8.97 4.77 -6.44
C LEU A 92 9.45 5.92 -5.57
N VAL A 93 10.73 6.26 -5.68
CA VAL A 93 11.37 7.42 -5.06
C VAL A 93 11.83 8.37 -6.17
N GLU A 94 11.35 9.60 -6.16
CA GLU A 94 11.71 10.62 -7.16
C GLU A 94 12.31 11.84 -6.47
N GLY A 95 13.30 12.47 -7.07
CA GLY A 95 13.76 13.78 -6.65
C GLY A 95 14.38 14.60 -7.78
N ASN A 96 14.93 15.76 -7.45
CA ASN A 96 15.42 16.74 -8.44
C ASN A 96 16.59 16.22 -9.31
N ARG A 97 17.32 15.19 -8.86
CA ARG A 97 18.51 14.66 -9.53
C ARG A 97 18.34 13.22 -10.05
N GLY A 98 17.15 12.65 -9.94
CA GLY A 98 16.90 11.29 -10.43
C GLY A 98 15.74 10.60 -9.75
N ALA A 99 15.54 9.33 -10.12
CA ALA A 99 14.51 8.49 -9.56
C ALA A 99 14.99 7.04 -9.43
N ALA A 100 14.44 6.35 -8.44
CA ALA A 100 14.64 4.92 -8.22
C ALA A 100 13.29 4.23 -8.06
N LYS A 101 13.13 3.07 -8.70
CA LYS A 101 11.93 2.24 -8.57
C LYS A 101 12.34 0.84 -8.14
N ALA A 102 11.81 0.39 -7.00
CA ALA A 102 11.97 -0.96 -6.50
C ALA A 102 10.66 -1.73 -6.62
N GLN A 103 10.70 -2.94 -7.16
CA GLN A 103 9.54 -3.83 -7.22
C GLN A 103 9.46 -4.66 -5.94
N LEU A 104 8.28 -4.72 -5.33
CA LEU A 104 8.00 -5.48 -4.11
C LEU A 104 7.41 -6.84 -4.53
N GLY A 105 8.29 -7.79 -4.84
CA GLY A 105 7.95 -9.03 -5.55
C GLY A 105 6.97 -9.97 -4.83
N ASP A 106 7.03 -10.05 -3.50
CA ASP A 106 6.20 -11.00 -2.73
C ASP A 106 4.70 -10.74 -2.90
N ASN A 107 4.31 -9.46 -2.96
CA ASN A 107 2.93 -9.04 -3.21
C ASN A 107 2.39 -9.44 -4.59
N LEU A 108 3.28 -9.69 -5.55
CA LEU A 108 2.91 -10.03 -6.93
C LEU A 108 2.86 -11.55 -7.17
N ALA A 109 3.66 -12.30 -6.42
CA ALA A 109 3.66 -13.76 -6.45
C ALA A 109 2.45 -14.36 -5.70
N TYR A 110 1.76 -13.54 -4.89
CA TYR A 110 0.63 -13.99 -4.11
C TYR A 110 -0.58 -14.33 -5.00
N GLY A 111 -0.91 -15.63 -5.08
CA GLY A 111 -2.10 -16.12 -5.78
C GLY A 111 -1.85 -16.70 -7.17
N GLU A 112 -0.61 -16.85 -7.64
CA GLU A 112 -0.32 -17.54 -8.92
C GLU A 112 -0.84 -18.98 -8.96
N ASN A 113 -0.99 -19.63 -7.79
CA ASN A 113 -1.41 -21.03 -7.66
C ASN A 113 -2.82 -21.19 -7.06
N ILE A 114 -3.64 -20.13 -6.99
CA ILE A 114 -4.94 -20.17 -6.32
C ILE A 114 -6.03 -19.73 -7.31
N GLU A 115 -7.11 -20.53 -7.42
CA GLU A 115 -8.24 -20.25 -8.31
C GLU A 115 -8.75 -18.80 -8.17
N GLY A 116 -8.81 -18.08 -9.28
CA GLY A 116 -9.43 -16.75 -9.37
C GLY A 116 -8.49 -15.56 -9.60
N ASN A 117 -7.18 -15.76 -9.83
CA ASN A 117 -6.21 -14.71 -10.20
C ASN A 117 -6.27 -13.46 -9.29
N GLN A 118 -6.50 -13.66 -7.98
CA GLN A 118 -6.56 -12.57 -7.01
C GLN A 118 -5.15 -12.20 -6.54
N THR A 119 -4.58 -11.18 -7.17
CA THR A 119 -3.29 -10.61 -6.81
C THR A 119 -3.49 -9.37 -5.96
N ASP A 120 -2.41 -8.87 -5.37
CA ASP A 120 -2.43 -7.56 -4.74
C ASP A 120 -2.01 -6.50 -5.76
N TYR A 121 -2.66 -5.35 -5.67
CA TYR A 121 -2.21 -4.13 -6.32
C TYR A 121 -1.79 -3.16 -5.23
N LEU A 122 -0.51 -2.88 -5.19
CA LEU A 122 0.10 -1.92 -4.29
C LEU A 122 0.87 -0.90 -5.10
N GLN A 123 0.72 0.35 -4.72
CA GLN A 123 1.53 1.43 -5.21
C GLN A 123 1.97 2.27 -4.03
N VAL A 124 3.25 2.18 -3.67
CA VAL A 124 3.87 3.07 -2.70
C VAL A 124 4.64 4.13 -3.50
N LYS A 125 4.25 5.40 -3.38
CA LYS A 125 4.92 6.49 -4.11
C LYS A 125 5.45 7.53 -3.13
N LEU A 126 6.77 7.64 -3.10
CA LEU A 126 7.52 8.64 -2.35
C LEU A 126 8.09 9.65 -3.35
N GLN A 127 7.73 10.93 -3.23
CA GLN A 127 8.31 11.99 -4.04
C GLN A 127 9.05 12.97 -3.12
N LEU A 128 10.36 13.01 -3.28
CA LEU A 128 11.32 13.80 -2.53
C LEU A 128 11.78 14.98 -3.39
N PHE A 129 11.05 16.10 -3.38
CA PHE A 129 11.49 17.29 -4.11
C PHE A 129 12.44 18.13 -3.26
N TYR A 130 13.67 17.65 -3.02
CA TYR A 130 14.70 18.49 -2.41
C TYR A 130 15.05 19.67 -3.34
N SER A 131 15.15 20.88 -2.79
CA SER A 131 15.71 22.06 -3.48
C SER A 131 17.22 22.16 -3.29
#